data_AF-A0A537STM4-F1
#
_entry.id   AF-A0A537STM4-F1
#
_cell.length_a   1.000
_cell.length_b   1.000
_cell.length_c   1.000
_cell.angle_alpha   90.00
_cell.angle_beta   90.00
_cell.angle_gamma   90.00
#
_symmetry.space_group_name_H-M   'P 1'
#
loop_
_entity.id
_entity.type
_entity.pdbx_description
1 polymer ?
#
loop_
_entity_poly.entity_id
_entity_poly.type
_entity_poly.pdbx_seq_one_letter_code
_entity_poly.pdbx_strand_id
1 'polypeptide(L)'
;MSAGQLAAEGKGIRFWNLTTATVSGFQLSLAGKDNWGPNQTLNDKDGEVDHDERLRITGVEPGRYDARVRYRDKRQCVVRDIELKADAVFSIADKDLTDCHK
;
A
#
# COMPACT_ATOMS: atom_id res chain seq x y z
N MET A 1 -18.54 -31.30 -20.09
CA MET A 1 -18.29 -30.88 -18.69
C MET A 1 -17.19 -29.82 -18.70
N SER A 2 -17.51 -28.56 -18.40
CA SER A 2 -16.61 -27.70 -17.64
C SER A 2 -17.41 -26.49 -17.17
N ALA A 3 -17.93 -26.58 -15.95
CA ALA A 3 -18.39 -25.40 -15.25
C ALA A 3 -17.12 -24.60 -14.92
N GLY A 4 -16.96 -23.44 -15.56
CA GLY A 4 -15.95 -22.48 -15.16
C GLY A 4 -16.22 -22.09 -13.72
N GLN A 5 -15.36 -22.57 -12.83
CA GLN A 5 -15.32 -22.10 -11.45
C GLN A 5 -14.93 -20.62 -11.53
N LEU A 6 -15.92 -19.72 -11.45
CA LEU A 6 -15.68 -18.36 -10.99
C LEU A 6 -15.14 -18.52 -9.57
N ALA A 7 -13.81 -18.62 -9.44
CA ALA A 7 -13.18 -18.36 -8.17
C ALA A 7 -13.69 -16.98 -7.76
N ALA A 8 -14.36 -16.90 -6.61
CA ALA A 8 -14.71 -15.61 -6.04
C ALA A 8 -13.38 -14.85 -5.97
N GLU A 9 -13.21 -13.83 -6.81
CA GLU A 9 -12.02 -12.98 -6.75
C GLU A 9 -12.02 -12.41 -5.35
N GLY A 10 -11.05 -12.85 -4.54
CA GLY A 10 -10.88 -12.36 -3.19
C GLY A 10 -10.86 -10.83 -3.20
N LYS A 11 -11.24 -10.21 -2.07
CA LYS A 11 -11.28 -8.75 -1.95
C LYS A 11 -9.91 -8.10 -2.22
N GLY A 12 -8.85 -8.90 -2.23
CA GLY A 12 -7.46 -8.51 -2.45
C GLY A 12 -6.87 -7.84 -1.22
N ILE A 13 -5.54 -7.65 -1.23
CA ILE A 13 -4.85 -6.85 -0.23
C ILE A 13 -5.25 -5.39 -0.40
N ARG A 14 -5.56 -4.68 0.68
CA ARG A 14 -5.88 -3.25 0.65
C ARG A 14 -5.07 -2.46 1.66
N PHE A 15 -4.55 -1.34 1.22
CA PHE A 15 -3.96 -0.31 2.06
C PHE A 15 -5.07 0.62 2.55
N TRP A 16 -5.08 0.98 3.84
CA TRP A 16 -5.94 2.00 4.41
C TRP A 16 -5.09 3.15 4.97
N ASN A 17 -5.23 4.33 4.37
CA ASN A 17 -4.50 5.51 4.80
C ASN A 17 -5.13 6.10 6.07
N LEU A 18 -4.50 5.88 7.22
CA LEU A 18 -4.84 6.53 8.48
C LEU A 18 -3.82 7.61 8.87
N THR A 19 -2.96 8.03 7.94
CA THR A 19 -2.10 9.21 8.13
C THR A 19 -2.95 10.47 8.04
N THR A 20 -2.49 11.58 8.62
CA THR A 20 -3.25 12.85 8.60
C THR A 20 -3.18 13.58 7.25
N ALA A 21 -2.48 13.02 6.26
CA ALA A 21 -2.27 13.64 4.96
C ALA A 21 -2.61 12.69 3.80
N THR A 22 -2.99 13.28 2.66
CA THR A 22 -3.19 12.54 1.40
C THR A 22 -1.86 11.97 0.90
N VAL A 23 -1.83 10.66 0.69
CA VAL A 23 -0.66 9.96 0.16
C VAL A 23 -0.66 10.08 -1.36
N SER A 24 0.38 10.69 -1.92
CA SER A 24 0.55 10.87 -3.37
C SER A 24 1.49 9.84 -4.01
N GLY A 25 2.11 8.99 -3.20
CA GLY A 25 2.86 7.85 -3.69
C GLY A 25 3.03 6.76 -2.63
N PHE A 26 2.82 5.52 -3.03
CA PHE A 26 2.87 4.35 -2.17
C PHE A 26 3.58 3.22 -2.91
N GLN A 27 4.81 2.91 -2.52
CA GLN A 27 5.62 1.85 -3.12
C GLN A 27 5.96 0.81 -2.08
N LEU A 28 5.95 -0.46 -2.48
CA LEU A 28 6.30 -1.58 -1.61
C LEU A 28 7.65 -2.18 -2.02
N SER A 29 8.42 -2.63 -1.04
CA SER A 29 9.60 -3.46 -1.22
C SER A 29 9.54 -4.64 -0.26
N LEU A 30 10.10 -5.80 -0.63
CA LEU A 30 10.31 -6.86 0.37
C LEU A 30 11.10 -6.30 1.55
N ALA A 31 10.73 -6.72 2.76
CA ALA A 31 11.32 -6.16 3.99
C ALA A 31 12.86 -6.17 3.95
N GLY A 32 13.45 -5.00 4.22
CA GLY A 32 14.90 -4.78 4.26
C GLY A 32 15.61 -4.81 2.89
N LYS A 33 14.90 -4.80 1.76
CA LYS A 33 15.53 -4.82 0.42
C LYS A 33 15.68 -3.46 -0.23
N ASP A 34 14.86 -2.48 0.14
CA ASP A 34 14.81 -1.14 -0.47
C ASP A 34 14.76 -1.14 -2.02
N ASN A 35 14.29 -2.25 -2.61
CA ASN A 35 14.01 -2.39 -4.03
C ASN A 35 12.53 -2.08 -4.26
N TRP A 36 12.22 -0.82 -4.52
CA TRP A 36 10.86 -0.29 -4.56
C TRP A 36 10.14 -0.66 -5.85
N GLY A 37 8.98 -1.30 -5.72
CA GLY A 37 8.09 -1.62 -6.83
C GLY A 37 7.35 -0.40 -7.40
N PRO A 38 6.36 -0.63 -8.27
CA PRO A 38 5.57 0.44 -8.87
C PRO A 38 4.76 1.23 -7.83
N ASN A 39 4.43 2.48 -8.16
CA ASN A 39 3.56 3.31 -7.33
C ASN A 39 2.12 2.77 -7.38
N GLN A 40 1.64 2.28 -6.25
CA GLN A 40 0.31 1.70 -6.10
C GLN A 40 -0.80 2.74 -6.08
N THR A 41 -0.52 4.02 -5.78
CA THR A 41 -1.58 5.06 -5.80
C THR A 41 -2.17 5.26 -7.19
N LEU A 42 -1.44 4.83 -8.24
CA LEU A 42 -1.94 4.79 -9.62
C LEU A 42 -3.05 3.77 -9.85
N ASN A 43 -3.35 2.90 -8.87
CA ASN A 43 -4.54 2.06 -8.87
C ASN A 43 -5.80 2.84 -8.48
N ASP A 44 -5.65 4.06 -7.93
CA ASP A 44 -6.76 4.99 -7.73
C ASP A 44 -6.98 5.86 -8.97
N LYS A 45 -8.22 6.35 -9.15
CA LYS A 45 -8.61 7.17 -10.30
C LYS A 45 -7.85 8.50 -10.38
N ASP A 46 -7.48 9.07 -9.24
CA ASP A 46 -6.83 10.37 -9.15
C ASP A 46 -5.34 10.28 -8.82
N GLY A 47 -4.84 9.06 -8.60
CA GLY A 47 -3.44 8.81 -8.35
C GLY A 47 -3.00 9.07 -6.91
N GLU A 48 -3.94 9.24 -5.98
CA GLU A 48 -3.67 9.54 -4.56
C GLU A 48 -4.55 8.69 -3.64
N VAL A 49 -4.32 8.80 -2.33
CA VAL A 49 -5.13 8.12 -1.30
C VAL A 49 -5.37 9.09 -0.15
N ASP A 50 -6.59 9.55 0.02
CA ASP A 50 -6.98 10.48 1.07
C ASP A 50 -6.96 9.86 2.46
N HIS A 51 -7.03 10.70 3.50
CA HIS A 51 -7.24 10.23 4.86
C HIS A 51 -8.54 9.42 4.93
N ASP A 52 -8.48 8.26 5.60
CA ASP A 52 -9.56 7.29 5.75
C ASP A 52 -9.99 6.59 4.44
N GLU A 53 -9.18 6.68 3.38
CA GLU A 53 -9.42 5.98 2.12
C GLU A 53 -8.69 4.64 2.00
N ARG A 54 -9.28 3.71 1.26
CA ARG A 54 -8.70 2.39 0.98
C ARG A 54 -8.29 2.23 -0.47
N LEU A 55 -7.04 1.85 -0.68
CA LEU A 55 -6.45 1.56 -1.98
C LEU A 55 -6.30 0.04 -2.19
N ARG A 56 -6.70 -0.47 -3.36
CA ARG A 56 -6.39 -1.85 -3.76
C ARG A 56 -4.92 -1.98 -4.14
N ILE A 57 -4.24 -2.96 -3.56
CA ILE A 57 -2.87 -3.32 -3.92
C ILE A 57 -2.91 -4.40 -5.01
N THR A 58 -2.07 -4.27 -6.04
CA THR A 58 -2.03 -5.14 -7.22
C THR A 58 -0.61 -5.64 -7.49
N GLY A 59 -0.49 -6.87 -8.02
CA GLY A 59 0.81 -7.47 -8.36
C GLY A 59 1.74 -7.72 -7.17
N VAL A 60 1.17 -7.79 -5.95
CA VAL A 60 1.90 -8.03 -4.70
C VAL A 60 1.28 -9.24 -4.02
N GLU A 61 2.11 -10.22 -3.70
CA GLU A 61 1.73 -11.41 -2.95
C GLU A 61 1.71 -11.14 -1.43
N PRO A 62 0.97 -11.92 -0.63
CA PRO A 62 1.08 -11.88 0.81
C PRO A 62 2.52 -12.10 1.30
N GLY A 63 2.93 -11.38 2.35
CA GLY A 63 4.30 -11.41 2.84
C GLY A 63 4.65 -10.22 3.74
N ARG A 64 5.95 -10.03 4.02
CA ARG A 64 6.46 -8.90 4.80
C ARG A 64 7.16 -7.88 3.91
N TYR A 65 6.74 -6.63 4.05
CA TYR A 65 7.14 -5.53 3.18
C TYR A 65 7.52 -4.29 3.97
N ASP A 66 8.38 -3.48 3.37
CA ASP A 66 8.52 -2.07 3.74
C ASP A 66 7.71 -1.23 2.75
N ALA A 67 7.16 -0.12 3.21
CA ALA A 67 6.48 0.85 2.37
C ALA A 67 7.22 2.18 2.35
N ARG A 68 7.36 2.76 1.16
CA ARG A 68 7.75 4.14 0.96
C ARG A 68 6.50 4.96 0.70
N VAL A 69 6.26 5.96 1.55
CA VAL A 69 5.09 6.83 1.50
C VAL A 69 5.54 8.23 1.10
N ARG A 70 4.93 8.80 0.07
CA ARG A 70 5.21 10.16 -0.43
C ARG A 70 3.98 11.03 -0.32
N TYR A 71 4.23 12.31 -0.10
CA TYR A 71 3.21 13.35 0.03
C TYR A 71 3.46 14.47 -0.99
N ARG A 72 2.42 15.27 -1.28
CA ARG A 72 2.47 16.38 -2.25
C ARG A 72 3.52 17.44 -1.92
N ASP A 73 3.81 17.65 -0.63
CA ASP A 73 4.80 18.61 -0.14
C ASP A 73 6.26 18.11 -0.28
N LYS A 74 6.46 17.03 -1.05
CA LYS A 74 7.72 16.31 -1.25
C LYS A 74 8.23 15.55 -0.03
N ARG A 75 7.51 15.58 1.10
CA ARG A 75 7.85 14.71 2.24
C ARG A 75 7.74 13.26 1.80
N GLN A 76 8.74 12.47 2.20
CA GLN A 76 8.79 11.04 2.03
C GLN A 76 9.13 10.40 3.37
N CYS A 77 8.44 9.32 3.72
CA CYS A 77 8.71 8.52 4.90
C CYS A 77 8.80 7.03 4.51
N VAL A 78 9.29 6.22 5.43
CA VAL A 78 9.31 4.76 5.32
C VAL A 78 8.52 4.15 6.47
N VAL A 79 7.83 3.04 6.20
CA VAL A 79 7.22 2.18 7.20
C VAL A 79 7.84 0.80 7.02
N ARG A 80 8.33 0.21 8.10
CA ARG A 80 9.06 -1.06 8.06
C ARG A 80 8.18 -2.23 8.52
N ASP A 81 8.48 -3.41 7.98
CA ASP A 81 7.97 -4.69 8.49
C ASP A 81 6.43 -4.82 8.55
N ILE A 82 5.76 -4.35 7.49
CA ILE A 82 4.31 -4.47 7.31
C ILE A 82 3.97 -5.90 6.89
N GLU A 83 3.06 -6.54 7.62
CA GLU A 83 2.50 -7.84 7.24
C GLU A 83 1.31 -7.64 6.26
N LEU A 84 1.44 -8.18 5.05
CA LEU A 84 0.37 -8.23 4.04
C LEU A 84 -0.23 -9.63 4.01
N LYS A 85 -1.55 -9.73 4.17
CA LYS A 85 -2.32 -10.98 4.12
C LYS A 85 -3.31 -10.96 2.97
N ALA A 86 -3.52 -12.12 2.35
CA ALA A 86 -4.56 -12.29 1.35
C ALA A 86 -5.92 -11.82 1.89
N ASP A 87 -6.66 -11.08 1.07
CA ASP A 87 -8.01 -10.57 1.38
C ASP A 87 -8.13 -9.74 2.67
N ALA A 88 -7.02 -9.14 3.12
CA ALA A 88 -6.98 -8.33 4.31
C ALA A 88 -6.73 -6.84 4.01
N VAL A 89 -7.10 -6.01 5.00
CA VAL A 89 -6.76 -4.59 5.03
C VAL A 89 -5.63 -4.40 6.04
N PHE A 90 -4.58 -3.69 5.63
CA PHE A 90 -3.57 -3.17 6.55
C PHE A 90 -3.67 -1.64 6.55
N SER A 91 -3.36 -1.02 7.69
CA SER A 91 -3.37 0.44 7.82
C SER A 91 -1.99 0.97 8.13
N ILE A 92 -1.75 2.21 7.73
CA ILE A 92 -0.59 3.01 8.16
C ILE A 92 -1.14 4.29 8.74
N ALA A 93 -0.76 4.60 9.96
CA ALA A 93 -1.03 5.87 10.63
C ALA A 93 0.28 6.65 10.83
N ASP A 94 0.17 7.92 11.23
CA ASP A 94 1.34 8.80 11.41
C ASP A 94 2.40 8.22 12.34
N LYS A 95 1.99 7.49 13.38
CA LYS A 95 2.88 6.84 14.36
C LYS A 95 3.75 5.73 13.76
N ASP A 96 3.35 5.20 12.60
CA ASP A 96 4.06 4.12 11.91
C ASP A 96 5.12 4.67 10.93
N LEU A 97 5.08 5.98 10.64
CA LEU A 97 6.02 6.64 9.75
C LEU A 97 7.37 6.84 10.44
N THR A 98 8.42 6.42 9.75
CA THR A 98 9.82 6.52 10.17
C THR A 98 10.66 7.11 9.04
N ASP A 99 11.91 7.49 9.33
CA ASP A 99 12.89 7.96 8.34
C ASP A 99 12.36 9.07 7.41
N CYS A 100 11.57 10.00 7.96
CA CYS A 100 10.93 11.06 7.18
C CYS A 100 11.92 12.15 6.75
N HIS A 101 11.90 12.50 5.47
CA HIS A 101 12.73 13.56 4.88
C HIS A 101 11.98 14.27 3.74
N LYS A 102 12.54 15.38 3.26
CA LYS A 102 12.05 16.14 2.10
C LYS A 102 13.03 16.03 0.94
#